data_AF-A0A3Q2QFI0-F1
#
_entry.id   AF-A0A3Q2QFI0-F1
#
_cell.length_a   1.000
_cell.length_b   1.000
_cell.length_c   1.000
_cell.angle_alpha   90.00
_cell.angle_beta   90.00
_cell.angle_gamma   90.00
#
_symmetry.space_group_name_H-M   'P 1'
#
loop_
_entity.id
_entity.type
_entity.pdbx_description
1 polymer ?
#
loop_
_entity_poly.entity_id
_entity_poly.type
_entity_poly.pdbx_seq_one_letter_code
_entity_poly.pdbx_strand_id
1 'polypeptide(L)'
;MRVQILKDFVKQHFPSTQLLDYALEVEKITTSKKPNLILNVDGFIGVSFVDLLRTCGGFTRDEADEFVEIGALNGIFVLGRSMGFIGHYLDQKRLKQGLYRHPWDDISYVLPEHMSM
;
A
#
# COMPACT_ATOMS: atom_id res chain seq x y z
N MET A 1 9.60 -4.64 10.35
CA MET A 1 9.26 -3.56 11.30
C MET A 1 7.83 -3.06 11.14
N ARG A 2 7.44 -2.36 10.05
CA ARG A 2 6.05 -1.82 9.89
C ARG A 2 4.95 -2.89 10.00
N VAL A 3 5.08 -3.98 9.25
CA VAL A 3 4.13 -5.11 9.29
C VAL A 3 4.04 -5.70 10.70
N GLN A 4 5.16 -5.85 11.40
CA GLN A 4 5.17 -6.42 12.75
C GLN A 4 4.41 -5.53 13.75
N ILE A 5 4.64 -4.21 13.72
CA ILE A 5 3.93 -3.26 14.60
C ILE A 5 2.41 -3.34 14.38
N LEU A 6 1.98 -3.36 13.12
CA LEU A 6 0.56 -3.48 12.78
C LEU A 6 0.00 -4.86 13.19
N LYS A 7 0.77 -5.92 12.98
CA LYS A 7 0.39 -7.29 13.34
C LYS A 7 0.17 -7.45 14.84
N ASP A 8 1.09 -6.94 15.65
CA ASP A 8 0.98 -7.01 17.10
C ASP A 8 -0.26 -6.25 17.59
N PHE A 9 -0.50 -5.04 17.04
CA PHE A 9 -1.69 -4.26 17.37
C PHE A 9 -2.99 -5.00 16.98
N VAL A 10 -3.09 -5.48 15.74
CA VAL A 10 -4.29 -6.17 15.23
C VAL A 10 -4.56 -7.43 16.06
N LYS A 11 -3.54 -8.26 16.31
CA LYS A 11 -3.68 -9.49 17.08
C LYS A 11 -4.05 -9.26 18.55
N GLN A 12 -3.67 -8.13 19.14
CA GLN A 12 -3.99 -7.80 20.52
C GLN A 12 -5.40 -7.21 20.68
N HIS A 13 -5.90 -6.45 19.70
CA HIS A 13 -7.08 -5.60 19.89
C HIS A 13 -8.29 -5.99 19.03
N PHE A 14 -8.10 -6.72 17.94
CA PHE A 14 -9.23 -7.06 17.07
C PHE A 14 -10.00 -8.26 17.65
N PRO A 15 -11.34 -8.22 17.63
CA PRO A 15 -12.15 -9.34 18.12
C PRO A 15 -12.02 -10.58 17.23
N SER A 16 -11.74 -10.40 15.93
CA SER A 16 -11.53 -11.48 14.97
C SER A 16 -10.63 -11.00 13.82
N THR A 17 -9.81 -11.91 13.30
CA THR A 17 -8.81 -11.63 12.24
C THR A 17 -8.83 -12.70 11.15
N GLN A 18 -10.01 -13.22 10.80
CA GLN A 18 -10.15 -14.38 9.93
C GLN A 18 -9.47 -14.19 8.56
N LEU A 19 -9.58 -13.00 7.96
CA LEU A 19 -8.99 -12.75 6.65
C LEU A 19 -7.47 -12.58 6.74
N LEU A 20 -6.97 -11.93 7.80
CA LEU A 20 -5.54 -11.88 8.08
C LEU A 20 -4.97 -13.29 8.32
N ASP A 21 -5.68 -14.16 9.04
CA ASP A 21 -5.26 -15.54 9.27
C ASP A 21 -5.15 -16.32 7.96
N TYR A 22 -6.14 -16.18 7.08
CA TYR A 22 -6.06 -16.72 5.73
C TYR A 22 -4.83 -16.19 4.96
N ALA A 23 -4.58 -14.88 5.02
CA ALA A 23 -3.44 -14.26 4.34
C ALA A 23 -2.08 -14.76 4.89
N LEU A 24 -1.98 -15.02 6.18
CA LEU A 24 -0.78 -15.60 6.80
C LEU A 24 -0.56 -17.06 6.39
N GLU A 25 -1.62 -17.85 6.19
CA GLU A 25 -1.47 -19.19 5.60
C GLU A 25 -0.99 -19.13 4.15
N VAL A 26 -1.49 -18.16 3.36
CA VAL A 26 -0.97 -17.91 2.02
C VAL A 26 0.51 -17.51 2.06
N GLU A 27 0.90 -16.63 2.99
CA GLU A 27 2.30 -16.24 3.19
C GLU A 27 3.20 -17.46 3.46
N LYS A 28 2.78 -18.42 4.28
CA LYS A 28 3.55 -19.65 4.52
C LYS A 28 3.81 -20.42 3.22
N ILE A 29 2.82 -20.51 2.33
CA ILE A 29 2.94 -21.20 1.04
C ILE A 29 3.83 -20.41 0.08
N THR A 30 3.74 -19.07 0.05
CA THR A 30 4.57 -18.27 -0.86
C THR A 30 6.01 -18.20 -0.41
N THR A 31 6.25 -18.07 0.89
CA THR A 31 7.61 -18.03 1.47
C THR A 31 8.33 -19.37 1.35
N SER A 32 7.60 -20.50 1.33
CA SER A 32 8.20 -21.81 1.02
C SER A 32 8.71 -21.92 -0.42
N LYS A 33 8.20 -21.09 -1.35
CA LYS A 33 8.69 -21.01 -2.73
C LYS A 33 9.85 -20.03 -2.87
N LYS A 34 9.75 -18.87 -2.22
CA LYS A 34 10.83 -17.87 -2.20
C LYS A 34 10.74 -17.02 -0.93
N PRO A 35 11.82 -16.89 -0.13
CA PRO A 35 11.75 -16.34 1.22
C PRO A 35 11.37 -14.85 1.29
N ASN A 36 11.48 -14.12 0.18
CA ASN A 36 11.10 -12.70 0.11
C ASN A 36 9.64 -12.47 -0.29
N LEU A 37 8.84 -13.52 -0.56
CA LEU A 37 7.42 -13.42 -0.87
C LEU A 37 6.58 -13.37 0.42
N ILE A 38 6.91 -12.42 1.28
CA ILE A 38 6.22 -12.14 2.54
C ILE A 38 4.95 -11.32 2.32
N LEU A 39 4.05 -11.32 3.29
CA LEU A 39 2.91 -10.40 3.34
C LEU A 39 3.42 -8.98 3.57
N ASN A 40 3.40 -8.17 2.51
CA ASN A 40 3.87 -6.79 2.56
C ASN A 40 2.90 -5.90 3.34
N VAL A 41 3.30 -4.64 3.58
CA VAL A 41 2.51 -3.70 4.38
C VAL A 41 1.18 -3.35 3.72
N ASP A 42 1.15 -3.23 2.40
CA ASP A 42 -0.05 -2.90 1.63
C ASP A 42 -1.09 -4.02 1.75
N GLY A 43 -0.67 -5.27 1.55
CA GLY A 43 -1.51 -6.46 1.74
C GLY A 43 -1.96 -6.63 3.18
N PHE A 44 -1.06 -6.40 4.15
CA PHE A 44 -1.39 -6.46 5.58
C PHE A 44 -2.48 -5.44 5.96
N ILE A 45 -2.32 -4.17 5.54
CA ILE A 45 -3.33 -3.12 5.78
C ILE A 45 -4.63 -3.50 5.09
N GLY A 46 -4.56 -4.01 3.85
CA GLY A 46 -5.73 -4.45 3.09
C GLY A 46 -6.59 -5.46 3.85
N VAL A 47 -6.01 -6.61 4.20
CA VAL A 47 -6.76 -7.68 4.88
C VAL A 47 -7.20 -7.29 6.29
N SER A 48 -6.36 -6.53 7.02
CA SER A 48 -6.70 -6.07 8.37
C SER A 48 -7.83 -5.04 8.35
N PHE A 49 -7.89 -4.16 7.34
CA PHE A 49 -8.97 -3.17 7.24
C PHE A 49 -10.31 -3.83 6.90
N VAL A 50 -10.29 -4.87 6.08
CA VAL A 50 -11.49 -5.69 5.82
C VAL A 50 -11.93 -6.43 7.08
N ASP A 51 -11.00 -7.03 7.84
CA ASP A 51 -11.32 -7.63 9.14
C ASP A 51 -11.91 -6.60 10.10
N LEU A 52 -11.38 -5.37 10.15
CA LEU A 52 -11.91 -4.29 10.97
C LEU A 52 -13.37 -3.98 10.62
N LEU A 53 -13.66 -3.67 9.35
CA LEU A 53 -15.01 -3.30 8.90
C LEU A 53 -16.02 -4.41 9.19
N ARG A 54 -15.63 -5.68 8.98
CA ARG A 54 -16.53 -6.82 9.16
C ARG A 54 -16.74 -7.24 10.62
N THR A 55 -15.86 -6.86 11.53
CA THR A 55 -15.84 -7.42 12.89
C THR A 55 -15.91 -6.39 14.02
N CYS A 56 -15.80 -5.09 13.72
CA CYS A 56 -15.88 -4.03 14.73
C CYS A 56 -17.29 -3.84 15.33
N GLY A 57 -18.32 -4.48 14.75
CA GLY A 57 -19.71 -4.36 15.17
C GLY A 57 -20.41 -3.06 14.71
N GLY A 58 -19.72 -2.21 13.96
CA GLY A 58 -20.24 -0.95 13.44
C GLY A 58 -20.87 -1.01 12.05
N PHE A 59 -20.69 -2.13 11.33
CA PHE A 59 -21.16 -2.31 9.96
C PHE A 59 -21.77 -3.71 9.78
N THR A 60 -22.81 -3.79 8.96
CA THR A 60 -23.26 -5.04 8.36
C THR A 60 -22.24 -5.54 7.33
N ARG A 61 -22.41 -6.79 6.89
CA ARG A 61 -21.54 -7.36 5.86
C ARG A 61 -21.61 -6.60 4.54
N ASP A 62 -22.82 -6.21 4.13
CA ASP A 62 -23.06 -5.51 2.87
C ASP A 62 -22.45 -4.10 2.90
N GLU A 63 -22.61 -3.36 4.01
CA GLU A 63 -21.97 -2.04 4.18
C GLU A 63 -20.43 -2.14 4.18
N ALA A 64 -19.88 -3.14 4.87
CA ALA A 64 -18.43 -3.37 4.89
C ALA A 64 -17.89 -3.66 3.48
N ASP A 65 -18.61 -4.48 2.70
CA ASP A 65 -18.23 -4.83 1.34
C ASP A 65 -18.40 -3.62 0.38
N GLU A 66 -19.43 -2.78 0.56
CA GLU A 66 -19.60 -1.53 -0.19
C GLU A 66 -18.44 -0.54 0.04
N PHE A 67 -18.00 -0.34 1.30
CA PHE A 67 -16.85 0.53 1.59
C PHE A 67 -15.56 0.07 0.90
N VAL A 68 -15.37 -1.24 0.76
CA VAL A 68 -14.24 -1.80 0.03
C VAL A 68 -14.40 -1.54 -1.47
N GLU A 69 -15.59 -1.75 -2.02
CA GLU A 69 -15.91 -1.58 -3.44
C GLU A 69 -15.76 -0.13 -3.92
N ILE A 70 -16.27 0.84 -3.16
CA ILE A 70 -16.13 2.27 -3.49
C ILE A 70 -14.70 2.79 -3.30
N GLY A 71 -13.79 1.95 -2.79
CA GLY A 71 -12.36 2.26 -2.69
C GLY A 71 -11.95 3.05 -1.46
N ALA A 72 -12.60 2.85 -0.30
CA ALA A 72 -12.22 3.54 0.95
C ALA A 72 -10.75 3.31 1.32
N LEU A 73 -10.18 2.13 1.03
CA LEU A 73 -8.76 1.84 1.25
C LEU A 73 -7.83 2.73 0.42
N ASN A 74 -8.24 3.15 -0.78
CA ASN A 74 -7.47 4.10 -1.59
C ASN A 74 -7.37 5.45 -0.86
N GLY A 75 -8.47 5.88 -0.22
CA GLY A 75 -8.52 7.11 0.58
C GLY A 75 -7.53 7.10 1.74
N ILE A 76 -7.38 5.97 2.44
CA ILE A 76 -6.40 5.82 3.54
C ILE A 76 -4.97 6.05 3.02
N PHE A 77 -4.64 5.43 1.89
CA PHE A 77 -3.31 5.58 1.30
C PHE A 77 -3.05 7.02 0.83
N VAL A 78 -4.01 7.62 0.12
CA VAL A 78 -3.92 9.00 -0.36
C VAL A 78 -3.71 9.97 0.80
N LEU A 79 -4.51 9.83 1.87
CA LEU A 79 -4.42 10.69 3.04
C LEU A 79 -3.07 10.53 3.74
N GLY A 80 -2.66 9.29 4.01
CA GLY A 80 -1.38 9.00 4.68
C GLY A 80 -0.18 9.48 3.87
N ARG A 81 -0.17 9.26 2.55
CA ARG A 81 0.94 9.66 1.67
C ARG A 81 1.01 11.16 1.45
N SER A 82 -0.13 11.86 1.49
CA SER A 82 -0.17 13.32 1.37
C SER A 82 0.65 14.02 2.45
N MET A 83 0.68 13.49 3.68
CA MET A 83 1.57 14.01 4.74
C MET A 83 3.05 13.98 4.32
N GLY A 84 3.49 12.87 3.72
CA GLY A 84 4.86 12.74 3.21
C GLY A 84 5.15 13.66 2.03
N PHE A 85 4.20 13.82 1.11
CA PHE A 85 4.34 14.74 -0.02
C PHE A 85 4.45 16.20 0.41
N ILE A 86 3.65 16.63 1.38
CA ILE A 86 3.77 17.97 1.97
C ILE A 86 5.15 18.13 2.62
N GLY A 87 5.60 17.12 3.38
CA GLY A 87 6.94 17.11 3.98
C GLY A 87 8.06 17.27 2.95
N HIS A 88 8.02 16.49 1.86
CA HIS A 88 8.99 16.60 0.78
C HIS A 88 8.97 17.96 0.08
N TYR A 89 7.78 18.52 -0.18
CA TYR A 89 7.68 19.86 -0.76
C TYR A 89 8.36 20.91 0.13
N LEU A 90 8.05 20.92 1.42
CA LEU A 90 8.64 21.86 2.38
C LEU A 90 10.15 21.65 2.51
N ASP A 91 10.61 20.40 2.48
CA ASP A 91 12.02 20.05 2.55
C ASP A 91 12.80 20.60 1.35
N GLN A 92 12.29 20.42 0.12
CA GLN A 92 12.93 20.96 -1.08
C GLN A 92 13.00 22.50 -1.06
N LYS A 93 11.97 23.16 -0.53
CA LYS A 93 11.98 24.62 -0.30
C LYS A 93 13.04 25.03 0.73
N ARG A 94 13.12 24.31 1.86
CA ARG A 94 14.14 24.54 2.91
C ARG A 94 15.56 24.38 2.37
N LEU A 95 15.79 23.34 1.56
CA LEU A 95 17.07 23.03 0.94
C LEU A 95 17.43 23.94 -0.25
N LYS A 96 16.52 24.84 -0.68
CA LYS A 96 16.69 25.74 -1.83
C LYS A 96 17.12 24.99 -3.10
N GLN A 97 16.53 23.82 -3.34
CA GLN A 97 16.88 22.98 -4.48
C GLN A 97 16.55 23.67 -5.81
N GLY A 98 17.45 23.53 -6.78
CA GLY A 98 17.33 24.11 -8.12
C GLY A 98 16.35 23.34 -9.00
N LEU A 99 16.22 23.77 -10.26
CA LEU A 99 15.37 23.10 -11.24
C LEU A 99 15.95 21.72 -11.59
N TYR A 100 15.10 20.69 -11.53
CA TYR A 100 15.46 19.35 -11.96
C TYR A 100 15.33 19.19 -13.48
N ARG A 101 16.36 18.63 -14.12
CA ARG A 101 16.34 18.14 -15.50
C ARG A 101 16.86 16.72 -15.52
N HIS A 102 16.09 15.79 -16.08
CA HIS A 102 16.46 14.38 -16.12
C HIS A 102 17.69 14.17 -17.03
N PRO A 103 18.70 13.37 -16.61
CA PRO A 103 19.85 13.03 -17.43
C PRO A 103 19.46 12.29 -18.72
N TRP A 104 20.12 12.61 -19.83
CA TRP A 104 19.80 11.98 -21.12
C TRP A 104 20.31 10.54 -21.25
N ASP A 105 21.37 10.19 -20.52
CA ASP A 105 21.91 8.83 -20.46
C ASP A 105 20.98 7.84 -19.75
N ASP A 106 20.04 8.34 -18.95
CA ASP A 106 18.95 7.56 -18.32
C ASP A 106 17.67 7.51 -19.20
N ILE A 107 17.72 8.01 -20.44
CA ILE A 107 16.59 8.00 -21.38
C ILE A 107 16.96 7.20 -22.64
N SER A 108 16.23 6.11 -22.87
CA SER A 108 16.33 5.35 -24.12
C SER A 108 15.49 6.00 -25.23
N TYR A 109 16.14 6.79 -26.09
CA TYR A 109 15.51 7.39 -27.26
C TYR A 109 15.38 6.38 -28.41
N VAL A 110 14.21 5.75 -28.54
CA VAL A 110 13.85 4.90 -29.68
C VAL A 110 12.92 5.69 -30.60
N LEU A 111 13.52 6.51 -31.45
CA LEU A 111 12.79 7.32 -32.42
C LEU A 111 12.39 6.46 -33.63
N PRO A 112 11.20 6.66 -34.22
CA PRO A 112 10.84 5.99 -35.46
C PRO A 112 11.80 6.40 -36.57
N GLU A 113 12.17 5.45 -37.44
CA GLU A 113 12.90 5.79 -38.66
C GLU A 113 12.05 6.75 -39.49
N HIS A 114 12.70 7.76 -40.08
CA HIS A 114 12.04 8.58 -41.09
C HIS A 114 11.57 7.66 -42.21
N MET A 115 10.25 7.54 -42.38
CA MET A 115 9.67 6.90 -43.56
C MET A 115 10.05 7.78 -44.76
N SER A 116 11.18 7.49 -45.38
CA SER A 116 11.57 8.09 -46.66
C SER A 116 10.52 7.65 -47.68
N MET A 117 9.63 8.58 -48.04
CA MET A 117 8.85 8.48 -49.28
C MET A 117 9.78 8.66 -50.47
#